data_AF-A0A086L7T8-F1
#
_entry.id   AF-A0A086L7T8-F1
#
_cell.length_a   1.000
_cell.length_b   1.000
_cell.length_c   1.000
_cell.angle_alpha   90.00
_cell.angle_beta   90.00
_cell.angle_gamma   90.00
#
_symmetry.space_group_name_H-M   'P 1'
#
loop_
_entity.id
_entity.type
_entity.pdbx_description
1 polymer ?
#
loop_
_entity_poly.entity_id
_entity_poly.type
_entity_poly.pdbx_seq_one_letter_code
_entity_poly.pdbx_strand_id
1 'polypeptide(L)'
;METKKKRGQQGPTEEETDGPSVEAKTEETEGKPAAKKEGKRGKYRRDKPWDTDDVDHWKIEEFKPEHNPGGMLEESSFACLFPQYREKYLKEVWPEVKRALGQHFVKAELDLIEGSMTVRTTKKTFDPYIIIKARDMIKLLARSVPIAQARKILDDGMFCDIIKIGGMVRNKVSSL
;
A
#
# COMPACT_ATOMS: atom_id res chain seq x y z
N MET A 1 53.77 -0.53 7.27
CA MET A 1 53.36 0.38 8.36
C MET A 1 53.59 1.80 7.88
N GLU A 2 52.57 2.39 7.27
CA GLU A 2 52.58 3.75 6.72
C GLU A 2 52.10 4.78 7.76
N THR A 3 52.76 5.93 7.79
CA THR A 3 52.47 7.09 8.62
C THR A 3 51.65 8.15 7.86
N LYS A 4 50.79 8.86 8.61
CA LYS A 4 49.64 9.64 8.13
C LYS A 4 49.90 11.16 8.26
N LYS A 5 49.67 11.90 7.15
CA LYS A 5 48.85 13.15 6.96
C LYS A 5 49.19 14.38 7.86
N LYS A 6 49.28 15.64 7.40
CA LYS A 6 48.42 16.45 6.49
C LYS A 6 49.20 17.68 5.96
N ARG A 7 49.01 18.02 4.68
CA ARG A 7 49.09 19.39 4.09
C ARG A 7 47.63 19.82 3.82
N GLY A 8 47.14 21.06 3.92
CA GLY A 8 47.77 22.37 3.85
C GLY A 8 47.41 23.01 2.51
N GLN A 9 46.52 24.01 2.48
CA GLN A 9 46.50 25.09 1.48
C GLN A 9 45.54 26.24 1.85
N GLN A 10 46.01 27.47 1.62
CA GLN A 10 45.37 28.77 1.79
C GLN A 10 45.59 29.61 0.53
N GLY A 11 44.59 30.43 0.18
CA GLY A 11 44.70 31.76 -0.46
C GLY A 11 44.42 31.85 -1.98
N PRO A 12 44.11 33.06 -2.55
CA PRO A 12 43.96 34.43 -1.97
C PRO A 12 42.60 35.17 -2.33
N THR A 13 42.11 36.11 -1.49
CA THR A 13 41.90 37.61 -1.65
C THR A 13 41.25 38.11 -2.98
N GLU A 14 40.34 39.10 -3.06
CA GLU A 14 40.09 40.38 -2.32
C GLU A 14 38.72 41.00 -2.75
N GLU A 15 38.10 41.81 -1.86
CA GLU A 15 37.31 43.08 -2.01
C GLU A 15 36.29 43.31 -3.19
N GLU A 16 35.13 43.99 -3.10
CA GLU A 16 34.46 44.88 -2.12
C GLU A 16 32.97 45.16 -2.57
N THR A 17 32.17 45.74 -1.66
CA THR A 17 30.92 46.54 -1.83
C THR A 17 29.51 45.91 -1.71
N ASP A 18 28.91 46.18 -0.53
CA ASP A 18 27.58 46.73 -0.20
C ASP A 18 26.37 46.57 -1.15
N GLY A 19 25.28 45.99 -0.62
CA GLY A 19 23.91 46.13 -1.15
C GLY A 19 23.01 44.88 -1.03
N PRO A 20 21.68 45.02 -0.90
CA PRO A 20 20.88 44.25 0.07
C PRO A 20 20.19 42.99 -0.46
N SER A 21 19.86 42.11 0.49
CA SER A 21 19.00 40.93 0.37
C SER A 21 17.58 41.31 -0.06
N VAL A 22 17.10 40.77 -1.19
CA VAL A 22 15.68 40.75 -1.52
C VAL A 22 15.34 39.53 -2.39
N GLU A 23 14.34 38.77 -1.94
CA GLU A 23 13.73 37.62 -2.58
C GLU A 23 13.15 37.99 -3.95
N ALA A 24 13.49 37.21 -4.98
CA ALA A 24 12.93 37.37 -6.32
C ALA A 24 11.82 36.33 -6.56
N LYS A 25 10.60 36.87 -6.60
CA LYS A 25 9.36 36.29 -7.13
C LYS A 25 9.55 35.70 -8.53
N THR A 26 8.90 34.57 -8.80
CA THR A 26 8.51 34.18 -10.17
C THR A 26 6.99 34.11 -10.23
N GLU A 27 6.48 34.63 -11.34
CA GLU A 27 5.17 35.23 -11.56
C GLU A 27 3.97 34.27 -11.46
N GLU A 28 2.89 34.87 -10.98
CA GLU A 28 1.52 34.39 -10.99
C GLU A 28 1.00 34.27 -12.43
N THR A 29 0.63 33.08 -12.86
CA THR A 29 -0.46 32.92 -13.83
C THR A 29 -1.76 32.78 -13.05
N GLU A 30 -2.51 33.88 -12.98
CA GLU A 30 -3.83 33.99 -12.39
C GLU A 30 -4.82 32.96 -12.96
N GLY A 31 -5.01 31.86 -12.24
CA GLY A 31 -6.21 31.05 -12.34
C GLY A 31 -7.36 31.78 -11.64
N LYS A 32 -8.11 32.59 -12.39
CA LYS A 32 -9.37 33.23 -11.94
C LYS A 32 -10.18 32.32 -11.00
N PRO A 33 -10.71 32.84 -9.88
CA PRO A 33 -11.64 32.08 -9.07
C PRO A 33 -12.85 31.75 -9.94
N ALA A 34 -13.21 30.48 -10.04
CA ALA A 34 -14.40 30.05 -10.74
C ALA A 34 -15.61 30.70 -10.08
N ALA A 35 -16.06 31.81 -10.67
CA ALA A 35 -17.27 32.51 -10.27
C ALA A 35 -18.42 31.49 -10.16
N LYS A 36 -19.09 31.49 -9.01
CA LYS A 36 -20.33 30.74 -8.77
C LYS A 36 -21.33 31.06 -9.89
N LYS A 37 -21.41 30.19 -10.90
CA LYS A 37 -22.53 30.21 -11.84
C LYS A 37 -23.73 29.65 -11.10
N GLU A 38 -24.60 30.54 -10.63
CA GLU A 38 -25.95 30.19 -10.18
C GLU A 38 -26.77 29.70 -11.38
N GLY A 39 -26.53 28.45 -11.78
CA GLY A 39 -27.47 27.72 -12.62
C GLY A 39 -28.73 27.42 -11.80
N LYS A 40 -29.90 27.54 -12.44
CA LYS A 40 -31.23 27.17 -11.89
C LYS A 40 -31.34 25.65 -11.59
N ARG A 41 -30.52 25.14 -10.65
CA ARG A 41 -30.51 23.76 -10.13
C ARG A 41 -30.25 23.75 -8.61
N GLY A 42 -30.69 24.80 -7.91
CA GLY A 42 -30.47 24.97 -6.46
C GLY A 42 -31.62 24.48 -5.56
N LYS A 43 -32.76 24.05 -6.10
CA LYS A 43 -33.96 23.77 -5.28
C LYS A 43 -33.80 22.59 -4.29
N TYR A 44 -32.76 21.77 -4.46
CA TYR A 44 -32.45 20.60 -3.62
C TYR A 44 -31.01 20.57 -3.07
N ARG A 45 -30.17 21.58 -3.36
CA ARG A 45 -28.85 21.71 -2.72
C ARG A 45 -29.03 22.49 -1.42
N ARG A 46 -29.43 21.78 -0.35
CA ARG A 46 -29.36 22.32 1.01
C ARG A 46 -27.90 22.36 1.43
N ASP A 47 -27.50 23.39 2.19
CA ASP A 47 -26.20 23.42 2.83
C ASP A 47 -26.07 22.20 3.73
N LYS A 48 -24.96 21.47 3.58
CA LYS A 48 -24.63 20.31 4.39
C LYS A 48 -23.69 20.78 5.48
N PRO A 49 -24.17 21.12 6.70
CA PRO A 49 -23.29 21.57 7.78
C PRO A 49 -22.28 20.51 8.26
N TRP A 50 -22.38 19.28 7.75
CA TRP A 50 -21.43 18.18 7.99
C TRP A 50 -20.39 18.01 6.87
N ASP A 51 -20.43 18.84 5.82
CA ASP A 51 -19.54 18.83 4.65
C ASP A 51 -18.59 20.04 4.79
N THR A 52 -17.75 20.01 5.83
CA THR A 52 -16.71 21.02 6.10
C THR A 52 -15.39 20.60 5.45
N ASP A 53 -14.67 21.54 4.83
CA ASP A 53 -13.40 21.30 4.13
C ASP A 53 -12.27 20.80 5.07
N ASP A 54 -12.50 20.81 6.38
CA ASP A 54 -11.57 20.35 7.42
C ASP A 54 -11.52 18.82 7.58
N VAL A 55 -12.53 18.10 7.06
CA VAL A 55 -12.65 16.65 7.21
C VAL A 55 -11.98 15.95 6.03
N ASP A 56 -10.81 15.37 6.27
CA ASP A 56 -10.18 14.49 5.28
C ASP A 56 -10.93 13.15 5.24
N HIS A 57 -11.87 13.06 4.28
CA HIS A 57 -12.72 11.89 4.06
C HIS A 57 -11.95 10.64 3.61
N TRP A 58 -10.64 10.74 3.33
CA TRP A 58 -9.82 9.66 2.78
C TRP A 58 -8.76 9.16 3.75
N LYS A 59 -8.71 9.70 4.97
CA LYS A 59 -7.77 9.26 5.98
C LYS A 59 -8.13 7.84 6.44
N ILE A 60 -7.22 6.90 6.21
CA ILE A 60 -7.38 5.52 6.66
C ILE A 60 -7.02 5.47 8.14
N GLU A 61 -8.00 5.21 9.00
CA GLU A 61 -7.77 5.00 10.42
C GLU A 61 -7.41 3.54 10.68
N GLU A 62 -6.34 3.32 11.44
CA GLU A 62 -5.92 1.97 11.84
C GLU A 62 -6.99 1.32 12.72
N PHE A 63 -7.42 0.11 12.33
CA PHE A 63 -8.38 -0.63 13.12
C PHE A 63 -7.68 -1.22 14.34
N LYS A 64 -8.12 -0.86 15.55
CA LYS A 64 -7.50 -1.34 16.79
C LYS A 64 -8.32 -2.46 17.43
N PRO A 65 -7.70 -3.34 18.26
CA PRO A 65 -8.42 -4.40 18.96
C PRO A 65 -9.59 -3.90 19.82
N GLU A 66 -9.52 -2.67 20.32
CA GLU A 66 -10.56 -2.05 21.15
C GLU A 66 -11.84 -1.75 20.37
N HIS A 67 -11.77 -1.63 19.04
CA HIS A 67 -12.94 -1.36 18.20
C HIS A 67 -13.82 -2.59 17.99
N ASN A 68 -13.30 -3.80 18.24
CA ASN A 68 -14.07 -5.05 18.17
C ASN A 68 -13.86 -5.92 19.42
N PRO A 69 -14.46 -5.55 20.57
CA PRO A 69 -14.30 -6.28 21.82
C PRO A 69 -14.95 -7.68 21.78
N GLY A 70 -15.91 -7.91 20.88
CA GLY A 70 -16.62 -9.18 20.72
C GLY A 70 -15.90 -10.20 19.83
N GLY A 71 -14.88 -9.79 19.07
CA GLY A 71 -14.18 -10.64 18.11
C GLY A 71 -15.07 -11.11 16.94
N MET A 72 -14.64 -12.18 16.26
CA MET A 72 -15.41 -12.81 15.18
C MET A 72 -16.29 -13.93 15.73
N LEU A 73 -17.58 -13.91 15.36
CA LEU A 73 -18.53 -14.96 15.73
C LEU A 73 -18.38 -16.21 14.85
N GLU A 74 -18.18 -15.99 13.55
CA GLU A 74 -18.02 -17.04 12.55
C GLU A 74 -16.60 -17.07 11.96
N GLU A 75 -16.19 -18.25 11.49
CA GLU A 75 -14.91 -18.46 10.85
C GLU A 75 -15.03 -18.28 9.34
N SER A 76 -14.19 -17.44 8.76
CA SER A 76 -14.02 -17.27 7.32
C SER A 76 -12.76 -18.01 6.88
N SER A 77 -12.87 -18.83 5.82
CA SER A 77 -11.76 -19.62 5.29
C SER A 77 -11.64 -19.41 3.78
N PHE A 78 -10.40 -19.19 3.32
CA PHE A 78 -10.07 -19.09 1.89
C PHE A 78 -8.92 -20.02 1.55
N ALA A 79 -9.01 -20.69 0.41
CA ALA A 79 -7.96 -21.56 -0.12
C ALA A 79 -7.51 -21.08 -1.50
N CYS A 80 -6.23 -21.26 -1.80
CA CYS A 80 -5.65 -20.98 -3.11
C CYS A 80 -4.70 -22.11 -3.51
N LEU A 81 -4.95 -22.71 -4.67
CA LEU A 81 -4.08 -23.72 -5.27
C LEU A 81 -2.82 -23.06 -5.83
N PHE A 82 -1.67 -23.72 -5.67
CA PHE A 82 -0.40 -23.28 -6.25
C PHE A 82 0.19 -24.34 -7.17
N PRO A 83 0.95 -23.94 -8.20
CA PRO A 83 1.57 -24.89 -9.11
C PRO A 83 2.75 -25.60 -8.45
N GLN A 84 2.99 -26.86 -8.82
CA GLN A 84 4.00 -27.73 -8.22
C GLN A 84 5.42 -27.12 -8.17
N TYR A 85 5.81 -26.35 -9.20
CA TYR A 85 7.14 -25.71 -9.22
C TYR A 85 7.35 -24.69 -8.09
N ARG A 86 6.27 -24.19 -7.46
CA ARG A 86 6.32 -23.18 -6.39
C ARG A 86 6.42 -23.81 -5.00
N GLU A 87 6.23 -25.12 -4.88
CA GLU A 87 6.19 -25.87 -3.62
C GLU A 87 7.45 -25.68 -2.76
N LYS A 88 8.63 -25.86 -3.36
CA LYS A 88 9.92 -25.74 -2.65
C LYS A 88 10.07 -24.38 -1.99
N TYR A 89 9.76 -23.31 -2.74
CA TYR A 89 9.81 -21.95 -2.23
C TYR A 89 8.80 -21.74 -1.10
N LEU A 90 7.55 -22.17 -1.29
CA LEU A 90 6.50 -22.00 -0.28
C LEU A 90 6.85 -22.70 1.02
N LYS A 91 7.41 -23.91 0.94
CA LYS A 91 7.87 -24.67 2.11
C LYS A 91 8.93 -23.93 2.91
N GLU A 92 9.89 -23.29 2.25
CA GLU A 92 10.97 -22.52 2.89
C GLU A 92 10.45 -21.24 3.55
N VAL A 93 9.56 -20.49 2.88
CA VAL A 93 9.06 -19.20 3.39
C VAL A 93 7.82 -19.31 4.28
N TRP A 94 7.21 -20.49 4.38
CA TRP A 94 5.96 -20.69 5.14
C TRP A 94 6.02 -20.24 6.61
N PRO A 95 7.13 -20.44 7.36
CA PRO A 95 7.24 -19.93 8.73
C PRO A 95 7.12 -18.41 8.81
N GLU A 96 7.64 -17.68 7.81
CA GLU A 96 7.51 -16.22 7.74
C GLU A 96 6.06 -15.81 7.44
N VAL A 97 5.37 -16.53 6.56
CA VAL A 97 3.94 -16.32 6.27
C VAL A 97 3.09 -16.49 7.53
N LYS A 98 3.32 -17.57 8.29
CA LYS A 98 2.61 -17.80 9.56
C LYS A 98 2.88 -16.70 10.58
N ARG A 99 4.13 -16.21 10.65
CA ARG A 99 4.49 -15.12 11.56
C ARG A 99 3.78 -13.82 11.20
N ALA A 100 3.76 -13.45 9.91
CA ALA A 100 3.10 -12.23 9.43
C ALA A 100 1.58 -12.27 9.70
N LEU A 101 0.90 -13.37 9.33
CA LEU A 101 -0.53 -13.52 9.57
C LEU A 101 -0.89 -13.72 11.05
N GLY A 102 0.03 -14.31 11.82
CA GLY A 102 -0.13 -14.51 13.26
C GLY A 102 -0.22 -13.21 14.06
N GLN A 103 0.41 -12.13 13.58
CA GLN A 103 0.30 -10.79 14.20
C GLN A 103 -1.14 -10.26 14.17
N HIS A 104 -1.92 -10.67 13.17
CA HIS A 104 -3.33 -10.30 13.02
C HIS A 104 -4.30 -11.43 13.43
N PHE A 105 -3.81 -12.46 14.13
CA PHE A 105 -4.59 -13.61 14.58
C PHE A 105 -5.28 -14.39 13.44
N VAL A 106 -4.67 -14.44 12.25
CA VAL A 106 -5.12 -15.26 11.12
C VAL A 106 -4.30 -16.54 11.06
N LYS A 107 -4.97 -17.69 10.99
CA LYS A 107 -4.32 -19.00 10.87
C LYS A 107 -4.00 -19.30 9.42
N ALA A 108 -2.80 -19.78 9.14
CA ALA A 108 -2.38 -20.19 7.80
C ALA A 108 -1.90 -21.65 7.79
N GLU A 109 -2.42 -22.42 6.85
CA GLU A 109 -2.10 -23.84 6.62
C GLU A 109 -1.61 -24.06 5.19
N LEU A 110 -0.60 -24.92 5.02
CA LEU A 110 -0.02 -25.28 3.72
C LEU A 110 -0.16 -26.78 3.55
N ASP A 111 -0.87 -27.18 2.50
CA ASP A 111 -1.01 -28.57 2.08
C ASP A 111 -0.12 -28.81 0.86
N LEU A 112 0.88 -29.67 1.02
CA LEU A 112 1.82 -30.05 -0.06
C LEU A 112 1.30 -31.21 -0.90
N ILE A 113 0.31 -31.97 -0.41
CA ILE A 113 -0.28 -33.12 -1.13
C ILE A 113 -1.30 -32.60 -2.14
N GLU A 114 -2.21 -31.74 -1.69
CA GLU A 114 -3.18 -31.07 -2.57
C GLU A 114 -2.53 -29.92 -3.36
N GLY A 115 -1.45 -29.34 -2.84
CA GLY A 115 -0.84 -28.15 -3.42
C GLY A 115 -1.68 -26.90 -3.15
N SER A 116 -2.23 -26.77 -1.94
CA SER A 116 -3.14 -25.70 -1.55
C SER A 116 -2.61 -24.89 -0.35
N MET A 117 -2.84 -23.58 -0.35
CA MET A 117 -2.62 -22.69 0.79
C MET A 117 -3.96 -22.25 1.31
N THR A 118 -4.20 -22.39 2.62
CA THR A 118 -5.45 -22.01 3.27
C THR A 118 -5.20 -20.96 4.35
N VAL A 119 -6.04 -19.93 4.39
CA VAL A 119 -6.07 -18.92 5.47
C VAL A 119 -7.44 -18.93 6.14
N ARG A 120 -7.47 -18.84 7.46
CA ARG A 120 -8.69 -18.88 8.26
C ARG A 120 -8.67 -17.82 9.35
N THR A 121 -9.77 -17.13 9.56
CA THR A 121 -9.93 -16.26 10.74
C THR A 121 -10.00 -17.09 12.01
N THR A 122 -9.73 -16.45 13.14
CA THR A 122 -9.93 -17.04 14.46
C THR A 122 -10.86 -16.14 15.27
N LYS A 123 -11.38 -16.66 16.39
CA LYS A 123 -12.19 -15.86 17.33
C LYS A 123 -11.46 -14.65 17.90
N LYS A 124 -10.12 -14.62 17.81
CA LYS A 124 -9.26 -13.52 18.29
C LYS A 124 -8.97 -12.47 17.20
N THR A 125 -9.35 -12.74 15.96
CA THR A 125 -9.23 -11.76 14.88
C THR A 125 -10.12 -10.57 15.22
N PHE A 126 -9.53 -9.38 15.31
CA PHE A 126 -10.26 -8.16 15.67
C PHE A 126 -10.74 -7.42 14.40
N ASP A 127 -9.89 -7.31 13.38
CA ASP A 127 -10.20 -6.67 12.10
C ASP A 127 -10.95 -7.64 11.15
N PRO A 128 -12.19 -7.35 10.72
CA PRO A 128 -12.91 -8.19 9.77
C PRO A 128 -12.32 -8.17 8.36
N TYR A 129 -11.63 -7.10 7.95
CA TYR A 129 -11.13 -6.94 6.59
C TYR A 129 -9.80 -7.67 6.34
N ILE A 130 -9.03 -7.96 7.40
CA ILE A 130 -7.72 -8.61 7.29
C ILE A 130 -7.76 -9.96 6.56
N ILE A 131 -8.86 -10.70 6.63
CA ILE A 131 -8.99 -11.98 5.93
C ILE A 131 -8.95 -11.81 4.40
N ILE A 132 -9.45 -10.68 3.88
CA ILE A 132 -9.42 -10.35 2.46
C ILE A 132 -7.98 -10.04 2.03
N LYS A 133 -7.24 -9.29 2.84
CA LYS A 133 -5.80 -9.04 2.61
C LYS A 133 -4.99 -10.34 2.68
N ALA A 134 -5.28 -11.22 3.64
CA ALA A 134 -4.64 -12.53 3.75
C ALA A 134 -4.91 -13.42 2.53
N ARG A 135 -6.14 -13.41 2.01
CA ARG A 135 -6.53 -14.07 0.76
C ARG A 135 -5.72 -13.53 -0.43
N ASP A 136 -5.52 -12.22 -0.49
CA ASP A 136 -4.76 -11.60 -1.57
C ASP A 136 -3.26 -11.91 -1.46
N MET A 137 -2.72 -11.99 -0.24
CA MET A 137 -1.36 -12.43 0.02
C MET A 137 -1.09 -13.86 -0.49
N ILE A 138 -1.96 -14.83 -0.17
CA ILE A 138 -1.79 -16.22 -0.66
C ILE A 138 -1.94 -16.32 -2.18
N LYS A 139 -2.82 -15.51 -2.79
CA LYS A 139 -2.94 -15.43 -4.25
C LYS A 139 -1.65 -14.89 -4.90
N LEU A 140 -1.03 -13.87 -4.32
CA LEU A 140 0.26 -13.34 -4.81
C LEU A 140 1.37 -14.41 -4.74
N LEU A 141 1.44 -15.15 -3.64
CA LEU A 141 2.42 -16.22 -3.46
C LEU A 141 2.25 -17.33 -4.51
N ALA A 142 1.01 -17.73 -4.81
CA ALA A 142 0.69 -18.70 -5.87
C ALA A 142 1.11 -18.22 -7.26
N ARG A 143 1.09 -16.90 -7.50
CA ARG A 143 1.52 -16.26 -8.76
C ARG A 143 3.02 -15.91 -8.78
N SER A 144 3.81 -16.55 -7.92
CA SER A 144 5.27 -16.43 -7.84
C SER A 144 5.81 -15.08 -7.36
N VAL A 145 5.01 -14.29 -6.66
CA VAL A 145 5.49 -13.06 -6.02
C VAL A 145 6.34 -13.42 -4.78
N PRO A 146 7.49 -12.76 -4.55
CA PRO A 146 8.29 -12.97 -3.36
C PRO A 146 7.60 -12.52 -2.06
N ILE A 147 7.85 -13.22 -0.95
CA ILE A 147 7.23 -12.93 0.36
C ILE A 147 7.48 -11.49 0.84
N ALA A 148 8.67 -10.95 0.59
CA ALA A 148 9.02 -9.58 0.99
C ALA A 148 8.12 -8.51 0.36
N GLN A 149 7.58 -8.79 -0.83
CA GLN A 149 6.61 -7.92 -1.49
C GLN A 149 5.18 -8.29 -1.10
N ALA A 150 4.87 -9.59 -1.02
CA ALA A 150 3.53 -10.06 -0.68
C ALA A 150 3.08 -9.60 0.72
N ARG A 151 3.99 -9.56 1.71
CA ARG A 151 3.65 -9.13 3.08
C ARG A 151 3.14 -7.69 3.18
N LYS A 152 3.54 -6.81 2.24
CA LYS A 152 3.14 -5.40 2.23
C LYS A 152 1.64 -5.21 2.01
N ILE A 153 0.94 -6.24 1.51
CA ILE A 153 -0.51 -6.17 1.32
C ILE A 153 -1.29 -6.21 2.64
N LEU A 154 -0.64 -6.59 3.73
CA LEU A 154 -1.25 -6.54 5.06
C LEU A 154 -1.37 -5.10 5.55
N ASP A 155 -0.47 -4.21 5.10
CA ASP A 155 -0.48 -2.79 5.44
C ASP A 155 -1.71 -2.09 4.83
N ASP A 156 -2.19 -1.03 5.50
CA ASP A 156 -3.29 -0.21 5.00
C ASP A 156 -2.83 0.67 3.83
N GLY A 157 -3.66 0.77 2.78
CA GLY A 157 -3.35 1.51 1.54
C GLY A 157 -2.62 0.71 0.45
N MET A 158 -2.20 -0.52 0.73
CA MET A 158 -1.63 -1.44 -0.27
C MET A 158 -2.71 -2.40 -0.80
N PHE A 159 -2.82 -2.52 -2.12
CA PHE A 159 -3.82 -3.36 -2.78
C PHE A 159 -3.19 -4.27 -3.85
N CYS A 160 -3.87 -5.37 -4.18
CA CYS A 160 -3.49 -6.26 -5.28
C CYS A 160 -4.61 -6.34 -6.30
N ASP A 161 -4.26 -6.11 -7.58
CA ASP A 161 -5.15 -6.35 -8.71
C ASP A 161 -4.51 -7.27 -9.75
N ILE A 162 -5.35 -8.12 -10.34
CA ILE A 162 -4.98 -8.99 -11.45
C ILE A 162 -5.74 -8.52 -12.69
N ILE A 163 -5.04 -7.75 -13.52
CA ILE A 163 -5.63 -7.15 -14.73
C ILE A 163 -5.51 -8.14 -15.89
N LYS A 164 -6.66 -8.58 -16.42
CA LYS A 164 -6.72 -9.49 -17.58
C LYS A 164 -6.45 -8.72 -18.87
N ILE A 165 -5.19 -8.72 -19.34
CA ILE A 165 -4.78 -8.04 -20.58
C ILE A 165 -5.05 -8.85 -21.87
N GLY A 166 -5.19 -10.17 -21.77
CA GLY A 166 -5.23 -11.07 -22.94
C GLY A 166 -6.40 -10.88 -23.91
N GLY A 167 -7.43 -10.10 -23.55
CA GLY A 167 -8.56 -9.77 -24.42
C GLY A 167 -8.64 -8.29 -24.81
N MET A 168 -7.67 -7.46 -24.39
CA MET A 168 -7.73 -6.02 -24.65
C MET A 168 -7.34 -5.65 -26.08
N VAL A 169 -6.56 -6.49 -26.76
CA VAL A 169 -6.11 -6.27 -28.15
C VAL A 169 -6.50 -7.45 -29.03
N ARG A 170 -7.05 -7.16 -30.22
CA ARG A 170 -7.55 -8.17 -31.18
C ARG A 170 -6.43 -8.97 -31.85
N ASN A 171 -5.32 -8.31 -32.14
CA ASN A 171 -4.21 -8.89 -32.89
C ASN A 171 -2.98 -9.02 -31.99
N LYS A 172 -2.38 -10.21 -31.97
CA LYS A 172 -1.03 -10.39 -31.45
C LYS A 172 -0.04 -9.89 -32.50
N VAL A 173 0.36 -8.63 -32.41
CA VAL A 173 1.47 -8.12 -33.21
C VAL A 173 2.73 -8.32 -32.40
N SER A 174 3.40 -9.46 -32.59
CA SER A 174 4.74 -9.69 -32.07
C SER A 174 5.67 -9.95 -33.25
N SER A 175 6.03 -8.87 -33.93
CA SER A 175 7.23 -8.79 -34.75
C SER A 175 8.34 -8.31 -33.83
N LEU A 176 9.35 -9.15 -33.59
CA LEU A 176 10.78 -8.88 -33.34
C LEU A 176 11.43 -10.17 -32.81
#